data_AF-A0A661IDD6-F1
#
_entry.id   AF-A0A661IDD6-F1
#
_cell.length_a   1.000
_cell.length_b   1.000
_cell.length_c   1.000
_cell.angle_alpha   90.00
_cell.angle_beta   90.00
_cell.angle_gamma   90.00
#
_symmetry.space_group_name_H-M   'P 1'
#
loop_
_entity.id
_entity.type
_entity.pdbx_description
1 polymer ?
#
loop_
_entity_poly.entity_id
_entity_poly.type
_entity_poly.pdbx_seq_one_letter_code
_entity_poly.pdbx_strand_id
1 'polypeptide(L)'
;MKFPYRKIVVNPNIKEPCKIEDAYMVYPTNFTDWITLPFSATDMDDVLTYREPSKEPTDPTDYEAWKNYYLTRKAKIKPSGEIYAIISGRWKTDYYVTVKWLERNGIKFRALYLVGNQHEKPSLSKAKKIKELGIKLYLESDYQDALEISKNCPETVVLALETTQFIHQGKVLDKKLVMEV
;
A
#
# COMPACT_ATOMS: atom_id res chain seq x y z
N MET A 1 -20.04 6.06 16.76
CA MET A 1 -20.05 7.35 16.04
C MET A 1 -20.40 7.09 14.59
N LYS A 2 -21.53 7.61 14.09
CA LYS A 2 -21.88 7.58 12.66
C LYS A 2 -21.54 8.95 12.08
N PHE A 3 -20.65 9.00 11.09
CA PHE A 3 -20.34 10.21 10.35
C PHE A 3 -20.98 10.14 8.95
N PRO A 4 -21.54 11.24 8.44
CA PRO A 4 -22.38 11.23 7.25
C PRO A 4 -21.52 11.06 5.99
N TYR A 5 -22.00 10.18 5.10
CA TYR A 5 -21.44 9.92 3.78
C TYR A 5 -21.21 11.21 3.00
N ARG A 6 -20.03 11.39 2.40
CA ARG A 6 -19.78 12.44 1.40
C ARG A 6 -19.24 11.84 0.10
N LYS A 7 -19.88 12.27 -0.99
CA LYS A 7 -19.82 11.81 -2.37
C LYS A 7 -18.59 12.39 -3.08
N ILE A 8 -17.97 11.62 -3.97
CA ILE A 8 -16.93 12.10 -4.90
C ILE A 8 -17.59 12.97 -5.96
N VAL A 9 -17.11 14.21 -6.15
CA VAL A 9 -17.49 15.06 -7.29
C VAL A 9 -16.25 15.30 -8.12
N VAL A 10 -16.10 14.56 -9.22
CA VAL A 10 -15.18 14.94 -10.29
C VAL A 10 -15.84 16.07 -11.05
N ASN A 11 -15.17 17.22 -11.20
CA ASN A 11 -15.69 18.31 -12.03
C ASN A 11 -15.81 17.79 -13.48
N PRO A 12 -17.04 17.65 -14.02
CA PRO A 12 -17.26 17.02 -15.31
C PRO A 12 -16.75 17.85 -16.49
N ASN A 13 -16.26 19.07 -16.25
CA ASN A 13 -15.76 19.98 -17.29
C ASN A 13 -14.23 19.92 -17.50
N ILE A 14 -13.48 19.07 -16.78
CA ILE A 14 -12.03 18.93 -16.98
C ILE A 14 -11.79 18.01 -18.17
N LYS A 15 -11.36 18.58 -19.30
CA LYS A 15 -11.18 17.90 -20.59
C LYS A 15 -9.71 17.60 -20.97
N GLU A 16 -8.75 17.91 -20.10
CA GLU A 16 -7.30 17.83 -20.38
C GLU A 16 -6.53 17.19 -19.21
N PRO A 17 -5.26 16.74 -19.37
CA PRO A 17 -4.53 16.06 -18.30
C PRO A 17 -4.32 17.03 -17.14
N CYS A 18 -5.07 16.80 -16.06
CA CYS A 18 -5.07 17.59 -14.84
C CYS A 18 -3.62 17.80 -14.37
N LYS A 19 -3.20 19.05 -14.22
CA LYS A 19 -1.97 19.34 -13.47
C LYS A 19 -2.20 18.86 -12.05
N ILE A 20 -1.19 18.25 -11.43
CA ILE A 20 -1.28 17.75 -10.03
C ILE A 20 -1.70 18.87 -9.06
N GLU A 21 -1.38 20.11 -9.41
CA GLU A 21 -1.76 21.35 -8.73
C GLU A 21 -3.29 21.55 -8.62
N ASP A 22 -4.04 21.02 -9.61
CA ASP A 22 -5.48 21.14 -9.73
C ASP A 22 -6.23 19.92 -9.13
N ALA A 23 -5.50 18.92 -8.65
CA ALA A 23 -6.06 17.69 -8.09
C ALA A 23 -6.23 17.80 -6.57
N TYR A 24 -7.46 18.06 -6.11
CA TYR A 24 -7.80 17.96 -4.70
C TYR A 24 -7.89 16.48 -4.29
N MET A 25 -6.93 16.00 -3.49
CA MET A 25 -7.10 14.72 -2.79
C MET A 25 -8.13 14.91 -1.68
N VAL A 26 -9.38 14.57 -1.96
CA VAL A 26 -10.36 14.34 -0.90
C VAL A 26 -9.83 13.19 -0.07
N TYR A 27 -9.64 13.38 1.23
CA TYR A 27 -9.30 12.30 2.14
C TYR A 27 -10.51 11.38 2.34
N PRO A 28 -10.51 10.10 1.91
CA PRO A 28 -11.42 9.15 2.52
C PRO A 28 -11.16 9.14 4.02
N THR A 29 -12.23 9.31 4.80
CA THR A 29 -12.22 9.31 6.26
C THR A 29 -11.71 7.99 6.85
N ASN A 30 -11.56 6.97 6.01
CA ASN A 30 -10.95 5.69 6.33
C ASN A 30 -9.94 5.29 5.24
N PHE A 31 -8.67 5.11 5.61
CA PHE A 31 -7.59 4.69 4.70
C PHE A 31 -7.86 3.33 4.04
N THR A 32 -8.78 2.52 4.59
CA THR A 32 -9.23 1.25 4.00
C THR A 32 -9.95 1.41 2.67
N ASP A 33 -10.46 2.60 2.35
CA ASP A 33 -11.14 2.83 1.07
C ASP A 33 -10.13 3.21 -0.02
N TRP A 34 -8.98 3.79 0.36
CA TRP A 34 -7.93 4.23 -0.56
C TRP A 34 -7.31 3.05 -1.32
N ILE A 35 -7.11 1.92 -0.64
CA ILE A 35 -6.56 0.68 -1.20
C ILE A 35 -7.48 0.00 -2.22
N THR A 36 -8.73 0.47 -2.33
CA THR A 36 -9.71 -0.05 -3.31
C THR A 36 -9.85 0.85 -4.54
N LEU A 37 -9.16 2.01 -4.56
CA LEU A 37 -9.20 2.91 -5.70
C LEU A 37 -8.49 2.30 -6.92
N PRO A 38 -8.96 2.57 -8.15
CA PRO A 38 -8.23 2.21 -9.36
C PRO A 38 -6.82 2.81 -9.35
N PHE A 39 -5.84 2.07 -9.87
CA PHE A 39 -4.42 2.49 -9.90
C PHE A 39 -3.82 2.78 -8.52
N SER A 40 -4.43 2.26 -7.45
CA SER A 40 -3.82 2.22 -6.12
C SER A 40 -3.14 0.87 -5.87
N ALA A 41 -2.14 0.85 -5.01
CA ALA A 41 -1.57 -0.39 -4.51
C ALA A 41 -1.23 -0.24 -3.03
N THR A 42 -0.98 -1.37 -2.36
CA THR A 42 -0.65 -1.39 -0.94
C THR A 42 0.43 -2.40 -0.66
N ASP A 43 1.28 -2.12 0.34
CA ASP A 43 2.02 -3.18 1.01
C ASP A 43 1.07 -4.10 1.78
N MET A 44 1.58 -5.23 2.23
CA MET A 44 0.88 -6.22 3.02
C MET A 44 1.25 -6.15 4.50
N ASP A 45 2.54 -6.14 4.81
CA ASP A 45 3.02 -6.20 6.19
C ASP A 45 2.89 -4.85 6.87
N ASP A 46 2.30 -4.84 8.06
CA ASP A 46 1.90 -3.64 8.81
C ASP A 46 0.91 -2.69 8.11
N VAL A 47 0.42 -3.06 6.92
CA VAL A 47 -0.75 -2.44 6.29
C VAL A 47 -1.98 -3.34 6.43
N LEU A 48 -2.01 -4.48 5.72
CA LEU A 48 -3.12 -5.43 5.76
C LEU A 48 -3.05 -6.37 6.97
N THR A 49 -1.85 -6.63 7.47
CA THR A 49 -1.60 -7.60 8.55
C THR A 49 -0.75 -6.98 9.65
N TYR A 50 -1.00 -7.31 10.91
CA TYR A 50 -0.10 -6.88 12.00
C TYR A 50 1.20 -7.67 11.96
N ARG A 51 2.36 -7.01 11.95
CA ARG A 51 3.65 -7.65 12.19
C ARG A 51 3.82 -7.90 13.68
N GLU A 52 4.33 -9.08 14.02
CA GLU A 52 4.64 -9.46 15.39
C GLU A 52 6.13 -9.80 15.45
N PRO A 53 7.04 -8.80 15.57
CA PRO A 53 8.48 -9.02 15.48
C PRO A 53 9.00 -10.07 16.47
N SER A 54 8.37 -10.20 17.64
CA SER A 54 8.73 -11.19 18.65
C SER A 54 8.43 -12.65 18.26
N LYS A 55 7.64 -12.87 17.21
CA LYS A 55 7.31 -14.19 16.66
C LYS A 55 7.89 -14.41 15.26
N GLU A 56 8.60 -13.42 14.73
CA GLU A 56 9.21 -13.51 13.41
C GLU A 56 10.35 -14.52 13.45
N PRO A 57 10.37 -15.52 12.54
CA PRO A 57 11.44 -16.49 12.51
C PRO A 57 12.79 -15.81 12.23
N THR A 58 13.82 -16.21 12.95
CA THR A 58 15.18 -15.66 12.79
C THR A 58 15.98 -16.37 11.71
N ASP A 59 15.64 -17.62 11.40
CA ASP A 59 16.25 -18.39 10.32
C ASP A 59 15.45 -18.20 9.02
N PRO A 60 16.01 -17.53 7.99
CA PRO A 60 15.33 -17.35 6.70
C PRO A 60 15.19 -18.66 5.91
N THR A 61 15.89 -19.74 6.31
CA THR A 61 15.82 -21.05 5.65
C THR A 61 14.76 -21.97 6.26
N ASP A 62 14.23 -21.65 7.45
CA ASP A 62 13.13 -22.40 8.07
C ASP A 62 11.78 -22.02 7.45
N TYR A 63 11.50 -22.61 6.30
CA TYR A 63 10.28 -22.37 5.53
C TYR A 63 9.00 -22.66 6.34
N GLU A 64 8.99 -23.70 7.18
CA GLU A 64 7.78 -24.06 7.94
C GLU A 64 7.51 -23.06 9.07
N ALA A 65 8.55 -22.53 9.73
CA ALA A 65 8.38 -21.44 10.68
C ALA A 65 7.82 -20.18 9.99
N TRP A 66 8.37 -19.78 8.84
CA TRP A 66 7.88 -18.63 8.06
C TRP A 66 6.44 -18.80 7.57
N LYS A 67 6.11 -19.99 7.06
CA LYS A 67 4.76 -20.34 6.65
C LYS A 67 3.78 -20.24 7.81
N ASN A 68 4.11 -20.80 8.98
CA ASN A 68 3.27 -20.72 10.17
C ASN A 68 3.14 -19.29 10.68
N TYR A 69 4.22 -18.51 10.66
CA TYR A 69 4.20 -17.09 11.00
C TYR A 69 3.22 -16.33 10.11
N TYR A 70 3.34 -16.41 8.79
CA TYR A 70 2.41 -15.71 7.89
C TYR A 70 0.96 -16.18 8.04
N LEU A 71 0.72 -17.48 8.18
CA LEU A 71 -0.64 -18.00 8.36
C LEU A 71 -1.28 -17.59 9.67
N THR A 72 -0.55 -17.27 10.72
CA THR A 72 -1.15 -16.98 12.04
C THR A 72 -1.34 -15.50 12.32
N ARG A 73 -0.76 -14.61 11.50
CA ARG A 73 -0.91 -13.16 11.66
C ARG A 73 -2.36 -12.69 11.61
N LYS A 74 -2.69 -11.72 12.46
CA LYS A 74 -4.02 -11.10 12.50
C LYS A 74 -4.16 -10.07 11.39
N ALA A 75 -5.35 -9.98 10.81
CA ALA A 75 -5.67 -8.91 9.88
C ALA A 75 -5.75 -7.56 10.62
N LYS A 76 -5.12 -6.54 10.04
CA LYS A 76 -5.14 -5.15 10.50
C LYS A 76 -6.20 -4.35 9.74
N ILE A 77 -6.24 -4.52 8.43
CA ILE A 77 -7.22 -3.90 7.54
C ILE A 77 -7.95 -4.98 6.75
N LYS A 78 -9.27 -4.85 6.66
CA LYS A 78 -10.12 -5.64 5.78
C LYS A 78 -10.89 -4.70 4.85
N PRO A 79 -10.38 -4.44 3.64
CA PRO A 79 -11.09 -3.60 2.68
C PRO A 79 -12.44 -4.21 2.33
N SER A 80 -13.44 -3.36 2.14
CA SER A 80 -14.77 -3.74 1.70
C SER A 80 -14.81 -4.07 0.20
N GLY A 81 -13.86 -3.55 -0.56
CA GLY A 81 -13.70 -3.72 -2.00
C GLY A 81 -12.50 -4.57 -2.39
N GLU A 82 -12.40 -4.81 -3.69
CA GLU A 82 -11.25 -5.48 -4.29
C GLU A 82 -10.06 -4.51 -4.38
N ILE A 83 -8.90 -4.93 -3.88
CA ILE A 83 -7.65 -4.18 -3.98
C ILE A 83 -7.10 -4.30 -5.41
N TYR A 84 -6.72 -3.17 -6.00
CA TYR A 84 -6.18 -3.18 -7.36
C TYR A 84 -4.85 -3.94 -7.45
N ALA A 85 -3.88 -3.66 -6.58
CA ALA A 85 -2.67 -4.47 -6.46
C ALA A 85 -2.11 -4.49 -5.03
N ILE A 86 -1.58 -5.64 -4.64
CA ILE A 86 -0.76 -5.80 -3.43
C ILE A 86 0.69 -5.99 -3.88
N ILE A 87 1.61 -5.17 -3.37
CA ILE A 87 3.04 -5.24 -3.70
C ILE A 87 3.81 -5.33 -2.40
N SER A 88 4.45 -6.47 -2.14
CA SER A 88 5.04 -6.73 -0.82
C SER A 88 6.49 -7.21 -0.88
N GLY A 89 7.25 -6.86 0.16
CA GLY A 89 8.64 -7.27 0.36
C GLY A 89 8.82 -8.75 0.75
N ARG A 90 7.73 -9.51 0.95
CA ARG A 90 7.81 -10.96 1.18
C ARG A 90 8.46 -11.69 0.00
N TRP A 91 9.00 -12.87 0.26
CA TRP A 91 9.72 -13.65 -0.74
C TRP A 91 8.75 -14.31 -1.70
N LYS A 92 9.17 -14.54 -2.95
CA LYS A 92 8.32 -15.19 -3.96
C LYS A 92 7.89 -16.61 -3.55
N THR A 93 8.72 -17.32 -2.80
CA THR A 93 8.40 -18.64 -2.21
C THR A 93 7.20 -18.59 -1.27
N ASP A 94 6.87 -17.40 -0.75
CA ASP A 94 5.76 -17.19 0.18
C ASP A 94 4.44 -16.86 -0.53
N TYR A 95 4.39 -16.97 -1.86
CA TYR A 95 3.20 -16.61 -2.65
C TYR A 95 1.96 -17.38 -2.19
N TYR A 96 2.03 -18.71 -2.17
CA TYR A 96 0.87 -19.54 -1.83
C TYR A 96 0.40 -19.34 -0.38
N VAL A 97 1.32 -19.16 0.56
CA VAL A 97 0.96 -18.91 1.96
C VAL A 97 0.32 -17.53 2.13
N THR A 98 0.81 -16.55 1.38
CA THR A 98 0.24 -15.20 1.34
C THR A 98 -1.18 -15.19 0.77
N VAL A 99 -1.40 -15.87 -0.36
CA VAL A 99 -2.74 -16.01 -0.97
C VAL A 99 -3.72 -16.69 0.00
N LYS A 100 -3.34 -17.83 0.60
CA LYS A 100 -4.17 -18.53 1.58
C LYS A 100 -4.58 -17.64 2.75
N TRP A 101 -3.66 -16.80 3.23
CA TRP A 101 -3.95 -15.85 4.29
C TRP A 101 -4.95 -14.77 3.84
N LEU A 102 -4.79 -14.22 2.63
CA LEU A 102 -5.70 -13.22 2.06
C LEU A 102 -7.12 -13.78 1.90
N GLU A 103 -7.24 -14.98 1.32
CA GLU A 103 -8.51 -15.69 1.14
C GLU A 103 -9.22 -15.95 2.48
N ARG A 104 -8.50 -16.48 3.47
CA ARG A 104 -9.05 -16.75 4.81
C ARG A 104 -9.58 -15.49 5.49
N ASN A 105 -9.00 -14.33 5.18
CA ASN A 105 -9.42 -13.04 5.74
C ASN A 105 -10.47 -12.32 4.88
N GLY A 106 -10.91 -12.91 3.77
CA GLY A 106 -11.90 -12.33 2.86
C GLY A 106 -11.39 -11.14 2.07
N ILE A 107 -10.07 -11.01 1.89
CA ILE A 107 -9.45 -9.90 1.18
C ILE A 107 -9.35 -10.26 -0.30
N LYS A 108 -10.07 -9.50 -1.14
CA LYS A 108 -10.06 -9.66 -2.59
C LYS A 108 -9.00 -8.74 -3.20
N PHE A 109 -8.31 -9.22 -4.22
CA PHE A 109 -7.28 -8.46 -4.92
C PHE A 109 -7.22 -8.88 -6.39
N ARG A 110 -6.85 -7.96 -7.29
CA ARG A 110 -6.65 -8.29 -8.73
C ARG A 110 -5.27 -8.84 -9.00
N ALA A 111 -4.26 -8.30 -8.32
CA ALA A 111 -2.87 -8.68 -8.53
C ALA A 111 -2.07 -8.71 -7.21
N LEU A 112 -1.18 -9.68 -7.10
CA LEU A 112 -0.26 -9.85 -5.97
C LEU A 112 1.17 -9.98 -6.51
N TYR A 113 2.05 -9.10 -6.05
CA TYR A 113 3.46 -9.09 -6.40
C TYR A 113 4.32 -9.21 -5.14
N LEU A 114 5.01 -10.34 -5.02
CA LEU A 114 6.02 -10.55 -3.99
C LEU A 114 7.40 -10.26 -4.58
N VAL A 115 8.07 -9.24 -4.04
CA VAL A 115 9.29 -8.69 -4.61
C VAL A 115 10.51 -8.89 -3.71
N GLY A 116 10.36 -9.60 -2.58
CA GLY A 116 11.47 -9.95 -1.70
C GLY A 116 12.55 -10.76 -2.43
N ASN A 117 13.80 -10.31 -2.29
CA ASN A 117 15.00 -10.94 -2.79
C ASN A 117 16.14 -10.72 -1.77
N GLN A 118 17.05 -11.68 -1.63
CA GLN A 118 18.20 -11.59 -0.70
C GLN A 118 19.18 -10.47 -1.06
N HIS A 119 19.20 -10.04 -2.32
CA HIS A 119 20.24 -9.12 -2.84
C HIS A 119 19.74 -7.70 -3.14
N GLU A 120 18.45 -7.44 -3.05
CA GLU A 120 17.87 -6.16 -3.43
C GLU A 120 17.03 -5.58 -2.28
N LYS A 121 17.15 -4.28 -2.06
CA LYS A 121 16.35 -3.60 -1.04
C LYS A 121 14.86 -3.70 -1.41
N PRO A 122 13.97 -4.14 -0.50
CA PRO A 122 12.55 -4.33 -0.82
C PRO A 122 11.86 -3.10 -1.40
N SER A 123 12.17 -1.90 -0.87
CA SER A 123 11.66 -0.61 -1.35
C SER A 123 12.01 -0.32 -2.83
N LEU A 124 13.22 -0.62 -3.29
CA LEU A 124 13.63 -0.43 -4.69
C LEU A 124 12.90 -1.41 -5.62
N SER A 125 12.76 -2.66 -5.16
CA SER A 125 12.02 -3.69 -5.89
C SER A 125 10.53 -3.34 -6.01
N LYS A 126 9.94 -2.82 -4.92
CA LYS A 126 8.56 -2.28 -4.88
C LYS A 126 8.43 -1.12 -5.86
N ALA A 127 9.33 -0.13 -5.81
CA ALA A 127 9.32 1.04 -6.68
C ALA A 127 9.34 0.68 -8.17
N LYS A 128 10.20 -0.27 -8.56
CA LYS A 128 10.23 -0.78 -9.94
C LYS A 128 8.88 -1.33 -10.38
N LYS A 129 8.24 -2.14 -9.53
CA LYS A 129 6.93 -2.73 -9.83
C LYS A 129 5.81 -1.68 -9.85
N ILE A 130 5.84 -0.71 -8.94
CA ILE A 130 4.90 0.42 -8.87
C ILE A 130 4.93 1.22 -10.18
N LYS A 131 6.13 1.55 -10.68
CA LYS A 131 6.33 2.22 -11.97
C LYS A 131 5.79 1.41 -13.15
N GLU A 132 6.15 0.13 -13.22
CA GLU A 132 5.71 -0.78 -14.30
C GLU A 132 4.19 -0.85 -14.42
N LEU A 133 3.48 -0.81 -13.29
CA LEU A 133 2.03 -0.91 -13.22
C LEU A 133 1.31 0.45 -13.33
N GLY A 134 2.05 1.56 -13.40
CA GLY A 134 1.48 2.91 -13.44
C GLY A 134 0.67 3.28 -12.20
N ILE A 135 1.06 2.77 -11.02
CA ILE A 135 0.37 3.06 -9.75
C ILE A 135 0.51 4.53 -9.39
N LYS A 136 -0.62 5.18 -9.08
CA LYS A 136 -0.67 6.61 -8.74
C LYS A 136 -0.70 6.87 -7.24
N LEU A 137 -1.18 5.89 -6.47
CA LEU A 137 -1.23 5.95 -5.01
C LEU A 137 -0.72 4.63 -4.42
N TYR A 138 0.24 4.70 -3.50
CA TYR A 138 0.77 3.52 -2.82
C TYR A 138 0.72 3.70 -1.31
N LEU A 139 0.20 2.70 -0.59
CA LEU A 139 0.21 2.69 0.87
C LEU A 139 1.37 1.83 1.37
N GLU A 140 2.27 2.46 2.13
CA GLU A 140 3.44 1.83 2.72
C GLU A 140 3.39 1.93 4.24
N SER A 141 3.84 0.90 4.93
CA SER A 141 3.85 0.83 6.38
C SER A 141 4.92 1.76 6.98
N ASP A 142 6.15 1.63 6.50
CA ASP A 142 7.37 2.29 6.99
C ASP A 142 7.64 3.62 6.28
N TYR A 143 8.02 4.65 7.04
CA TYR A 143 8.26 5.99 6.48
C TYR A 143 9.51 6.07 5.58
N GLN A 144 10.58 5.34 5.89
CA GLN A 144 11.83 5.38 5.11
C GLN A 144 11.66 4.65 3.78
N ASP A 145 10.99 3.50 3.78
CA ASP A 145 10.60 2.80 2.56
C ASP A 145 9.69 3.68 1.70
N ALA A 146 8.73 4.37 2.32
CA ALA A 146 7.85 5.30 1.60
C ALA A 146 8.62 6.45 0.94
N LEU A 147 9.59 7.05 1.64
CA LEU A 147 10.49 8.08 1.09
C LEU A 147 11.28 7.55 -0.11
N GLU A 148 11.85 6.36 0.01
CA GLU A 148 12.67 5.78 -1.05
C GLU A 148 11.85 5.38 -2.28
N ILE A 149 10.69 4.76 -2.07
CA ILE A 149 9.75 4.43 -3.13
C ILE A 149 9.34 5.71 -3.86
N SER A 150 9.00 6.76 -3.12
CA SER A 150 8.56 8.04 -3.67
C SER A 150 9.64 8.73 -4.51
N LYS A 151 10.90 8.72 -4.07
CA LYS A 151 12.04 9.23 -4.87
C LYS A 151 12.19 8.47 -6.19
N ASN A 152 11.93 7.16 -6.14
CA ASN A 152 12.04 6.28 -7.28
C ASN A 152 10.74 6.15 -8.06
N CYS A 153 9.65 6.86 -7.73
CA CYS A 153 8.37 6.79 -8.43
C CYS A 153 7.77 8.20 -8.53
N PRO A 154 8.29 9.06 -9.43
CA PRO A 154 7.93 10.49 -9.45
C PRO A 154 6.48 10.76 -9.85
N GLU A 155 5.75 9.77 -10.35
CA GLU A 155 4.32 9.85 -10.67
C GLU A 155 3.41 9.27 -9.58
N THR A 156 3.97 8.72 -8.51
CA THR A 156 3.24 8.05 -7.44
C THR A 156 3.27 8.91 -6.18
N VAL A 157 2.12 9.06 -5.54
CA VAL A 157 2.03 9.55 -4.17
C VAL A 157 2.08 8.35 -3.22
N VAL A 158 2.95 8.40 -2.22
CA VAL A 158 3.07 7.34 -1.21
C VAL A 158 2.51 7.83 0.11
N LEU A 159 1.60 7.09 0.71
CA LEU A 159 1.15 7.31 2.09
C LEU A 159 1.96 6.43 3.03
N ALA A 160 2.77 7.04 3.90
CA ALA A 160 3.43 6.36 5.00
C ALA A 160 2.46 6.23 6.17
N LEU A 161 2.05 5.01 6.51
CA LEU A 161 1.06 4.77 7.58
C LEU A 161 1.63 5.02 8.97
N GLU A 162 2.90 4.75 9.21
CA GLU A 162 3.58 5.01 10.48
C GLU A 162 3.43 6.48 10.92
N THR A 163 3.61 7.42 10.00
CA THR A 163 3.58 8.87 10.29
C THR A 163 2.32 9.55 9.79
N THR A 164 1.46 8.85 9.06
CA THR A 164 0.26 9.38 8.38
C THR A 164 0.57 10.53 7.41
N GLN A 165 1.74 10.49 6.77
CA GLN A 165 2.21 11.53 5.85
C GLN A 165 2.13 11.07 4.40
N PHE A 166 1.72 11.99 3.52
CA PHE A 166 1.87 11.82 2.08
C PHE A 166 3.24 12.28 1.64
N ILE A 167 3.84 11.50 0.75
CA ILE A 167 5.19 11.70 0.26
C ILE A 167 5.17 11.62 -1.26
N HIS A 168 5.70 12.65 -1.90
CA HIS A 168 5.82 12.71 -3.35
C HIS A 168 7.22 13.19 -3.74
N GLN A 169 7.87 12.46 -4.66
CA GLN A 169 9.23 12.74 -5.11
C GLN A 169 10.23 12.89 -3.93
N GLY A 170 10.04 12.09 -2.88
CA GLY A 170 10.87 12.13 -1.68
C GLY A 170 10.66 13.32 -0.76
N LYS A 171 9.61 14.12 -0.97
CA LYS A 171 9.21 15.25 -0.13
C LYS A 171 7.90 14.96 0.55
N VAL A 172 7.80 15.28 1.84
CA VAL A 172 6.53 15.27 2.56
C VAL A 172 5.65 16.37 2.00
N LEU A 173 4.41 16.04 1.65
CA LEU A 173 3.42 17.02 1.24
C LEU A 173 2.90 17.75 2.48
N ASP A 174 2.85 19.08 2.43
CA ASP A 174 2.29 19.89 3.51
C ASP A 174 0.80 19.56 3.69
N LYS A 175 0.36 19.38 4.94
CA LYS A 175 -1.03 19.06 5.28
C LYS A 175 -2.01 20.10 4.73
N LYS A 176 -1.59 21.34 4.51
CA LYS A 176 -2.44 22.40 3.93
C LYS A 176 -2.83 22.14 2.47
N LEU A 177 -1.97 21.50 1.67
CA LEU A 177 -2.25 21.14 0.28
C LEU A 177 -3.29 20.02 0.14
N VAL A 178 -3.62 19.35 1.23
CA VAL A 178 -4.49 18.17 1.23
C VAL A 178 -5.82 18.44 1.98
N MET A 179 -5.92 19.54 2.73
CA MET A 179 -7.08 19.85 3.59
C MET A 179 -7.88 21.11 3.19
N GLU A 180 -7.55 21.80 2.11
CA GLU A 180 -8.40 22.90 1.65
C GLU A 180 -9.54 22.39 0.76
N VAL A 181 -10.67 22.13 1.41
CA VAL A 181 -12.03 22.23 0.85
C VAL A 181 -12.92 23.01 1.81
#